data_AF-A0A8C4ESR9-F1
#
_entry.id   AF-A0A8C4ESR9-F1
#
_cell.length_a   1.000
_cell.length_b   1.000
_cell.length_c   1.000
_cell.angle_alpha   90.00
_cell.angle_beta   90.00
_cell.angle_gamma   90.00
#
_symmetry.space_group_name_H-M   'P 1'
#
loop_
_entity.id
_entity.type
_entity.pdbx_description
1 polymer ?
#
loop_
_entity_poly.entity_id
_entity_poly.type
_entity_poly.pdbx_seq_one_letter_code
_entity_poly.pdbx_strand_id
1 'polypeptide(L)'
;MSWFHAGVYNHFLLLFSIRLLKEGVDPNHRHRLGWTALMVAAMNRQHSVVKVLLEAGADPNAGDHFNNVYDTSREKEIISRNFVKQQAFYVSSLPVNQCMFCNRKMPSFVLIFPLCSPSLPAVLVSREDEFSSRLSSRAGFRGCTALHYATLADDPSAVSMLLEAGANPLQTNGLGHTAQAYAKEGDVSTILQQWEGKFQEAQARREAEERRRFPLERRLKEHIIGQEGAINTVASAIRRKENGWYDEEHPLVFLFLGSSGIGKTELAKQVARYMHKDIKKVAKFIGSPPGYVGHEEGGQLTKLLKACPNAVVLFDEVDKAHPDVLTIMLQLFDEGRLTDGKGKTIECKDAMFIMTSNVASDDIAQHALQLRQEAEQVSRRKLADNLEDVQKSGDVTISRQFKESVIRPILKAHFRRDEFLGRINEIVYFLPFCHSELLQLVSKELSFWAKKAKQRHDITLQWDSPVLDLLAGGYNMHYGARSIKHEVERRVVNQLAAAYEQELLPKGCILRLSVQSEDQDERSTPSLRLEVVGEDSSSRTLDIRPPLSPEH
;
A
#
# COMPACT_ATOMS: atom_id res chain seq x y z
N MET A 1 -51.66 -6.59 31.31
CA MET A 1 -50.96 -7.87 31.03
C MET A 1 -49.93 -7.81 29.88
N SER A 2 -49.53 -6.63 29.38
CA SER A 2 -48.57 -6.51 28.26
C SER A 2 -47.09 -6.55 28.65
N TRP A 3 -46.74 -6.34 29.93
CA TRP A 3 -45.35 -6.30 30.40
C TRP A 3 -44.72 -7.70 30.59
N PHE A 4 -45.54 -8.74 30.82
CA PHE A 4 -45.05 -10.10 31.01
C PHE A 4 -44.64 -10.81 29.71
N HIS A 5 -45.18 -10.40 28.54
CA HIS A 5 -44.83 -11.03 27.26
C HIS A 5 -43.49 -10.55 26.68
N ALA A 6 -43.10 -9.29 26.88
CA ALA A 6 -41.82 -8.78 26.38
C ALA A 6 -40.60 -9.47 27.06
N GLY A 7 -40.70 -9.76 28.36
CA GLY A 7 -39.65 -10.46 29.11
C GLY A 7 -39.45 -11.92 28.67
N VAL A 8 -40.53 -12.62 28.30
CA VAL A 8 -40.47 -14.02 27.85
C VAL A 8 -39.86 -14.13 26.45
N TYR A 9 -40.15 -13.20 25.54
CA TYR A 9 -39.55 -13.17 24.20
C TYR A 9 -38.04 -12.91 24.23
N ASN A 10 -37.57 -11.99 25.08
CA ASN A 10 -36.14 -11.72 25.24
C ASN A 10 -35.38 -12.94 25.80
N HIS A 11 -35.97 -13.64 26.77
CA HIS A 11 -35.35 -14.84 27.34
C HIS A 11 -35.32 -16.02 26.35
N PHE A 12 -36.35 -16.15 25.49
CA PHE A 12 -36.42 -17.22 24.49
C PHE A 12 -35.42 -16.99 23.35
N LEU A 13 -35.30 -15.75 22.84
CA LEU A 13 -34.31 -15.37 21.84
C LEU A 13 -32.88 -15.59 22.34
N LEU A 14 -32.60 -15.25 23.60
CA LEU A 14 -31.29 -15.47 24.23
C LEU A 14 -30.92 -16.96 24.32
N LEU A 15 -31.85 -17.80 24.80
CA LEU A 15 -31.63 -19.24 24.91
C LEU A 15 -31.46 -19.90 23.53
N PHE A 16 -32.17 -19.40 22.53
CA PHE A 16 -32.07 -19.88 21.16
C PHE A 16 -30.75 -19.49 20.51
N SER A 17 -30.30 -18.23 20.68
CA SER A 17 -28.97 -17.81 20.20
C SER A 17 -27.85 -18.62 20.84
N ILE A 18 -27.92 -18.89 22.15
CA ILE A 18 -26.93 -19.73 22.85
C ILE A 18 -26.92 -21.16 22.29
N ARG A 19 -28.09 -21.72 21.97
CA ARG A 19 -28.21 -23.09 21.44
C ARG A 19 -27.60 -23.22 20.04
N LEU A 20 -27.77 -22.22 19.19
CA LEU A 20 -27.27 -22.25 17.81
C LEU A 20 -25.78 -22.05 17.70
N LEU A 21 -25.22 -21.21 18.58
CA LEU A 21 -23.78 -21.04 18.68
C LEU A 21 -23.12 -22.35 19.17
N LYS A 22 -23.78 -23.09 20.07
CA LYS A 22 -23.34 -24.44 20.46
C LYS A 22 -23.44 -25.48 19.34
N GLU A 23 -24.29 -25.27 18.34
CA GLU A 23 -24.39 -26.11 17.14
C GLU A 23 -23.35 -25.75 16.05
N GLY A 24 -22.42 -24.82 16.35
CA GLY A 24 -21.29 -24.49 15.46
C GLY A 24 -21.63 -23.55 14.32
N VAL A 25 -22.70 -22.75 14.46
CA VAL A 25 -23.09 -21.80 13.42
C VAL A 25 -22.25 -20.53 13.46
N ASP A 26 -21.77 -20.10 12.29
CA ASP A 26 -21.00 -18.87 12.12
C ASP A 26 -21.84 -17.62 12.50
N PRO A 27 -21.44 -16.88 13.55
CA PRO A 27 -22.16 -15.67 13.99
C PRO A 27 -22.08 -14.51 12.98
N ASN A 28 -21.15 -14.57 12.02
CA ASN A 28 -20.95 -13.55 10.99
C ASN A 28 -21.74 -13.84 9.71
N HIS A 29 -22.51 -14.94 9.68
CA HIS A 29 -23.35 -15.26 8.54
C HIS A 29 -24.35 -14.13 8.27
N ARG A 30 -24.44 -13.74 6.99
CA ARG A 30 -25.26 -12.62 6.56
C ARG A 30 -26.61 -13.12 6.04
N HIS A 31 -27.67 -12.43 6.44
CA HIS A 31 -29.00 -12.61 5.87
C HIS A 31 -28.98 -12.24 4.37
N ARG A 32 -29.95 -12.76 3.58
CA ARG A 32 -30.09 -12.47 2.15
C ARG A 32 -30.11 -10.98 1.82
N LEU A 33 -30.52 -10.13 2.76
CA LEU A 33 -30.55 -8.68 2.61
C LEU A 33 -29.23 -7.97 2.95
N GLY A 34 -28.28 -8.65 3.60
CA GLY A 34 -26.94 -8.12 3.91
C GLY A 34 -26.58 -8.03 5.39
N TRP A 35 -27.55 -8.28 6.28
CA TRP A 35 -27.46 -8.05 7.73
C TRP A 35 -26.81 -9.19 8.50
N THR A 36 -26.01 -8.87 9.52
CA THR A 36 -25.54 -9.85 10.50
C THR A 36 -26.53 -9.94 11.67
N ALA A 37 -26.51 -11.06 12.40
CA ALA A 37 -27.32 -11.22 13.60
C ALA A 37 -27.04 -10.12 14.65
N LEU A 38 -25.78 -9.67 14.72
CA LEU A 38 -25.33 -8.61 15.61
C LEU A 38 -25.97 -7.25 15.31
N MET A 39 -26.11 -6.87 14.03
CA MET A 39 -26.81 -5.63 13.63
C MET A 39 -28.28 -5.64 14.06
N VAL A 40 -28.95 -6.79 13.90
CA VAL A 40 -30.36 -6.95 14.27
C VAL A 40 -30.54 -6.87 15.78
N ALA A 41 -29.66 -7.51 16.55
CA ALA A 41 -29.68 -7.45 17.99
C ALA A 41 -29.46 -6.02 18.52
N ALA A 42 -28.51 -5.28 17.92
CA ALA A 42 -28.21 -3.89 18.24
C ALA A 42 -29.41 -2.95 17.97
N MET A 43 -30.07 -3.08 16.82
CA MET A 43 -31.23 -2.26 16.47
C MET A 43 -32.43 -2.50 17.39
N ASN A 44 -32.63 -3.74 17.85
CA ASN A 44 -33.76 -4.11 18.72
C ASN A 44 -33.49 -3.88 20.22
N ARG A 45 -32.39 -3.21 20.58
CA ARG A 45 -31.98 -2.96 21.97
C ARG A 45 -31.81 -4.24 22.81
N GLN A 46 -31.39 -5.33 22.17
CA GLN A 46 -31.24 -6.65 22.80
C GLN A 46 -29.81 -6.88 23.29
N HIS A 47 -29.41 -6.11 24.30
CA HIS A 47 -28.11 -6.18 24.97
C HIS A 47 -27.61 -7.58 25.32
N SER A 48 -28.49 -8.41 25.88
CA SER A 48 -28.12 -9.77 26.31
C SER A 48 -27.74 -10.63 25.10
N VAL A 49 -28.42 -10.45 23.97
CA VAL A 49 -28.12 -11.16 22.71
C VAL A 49 -26.87 -10.58 22.06
N VAL A 50 -26.68 -9.25 22.08
CA VAL A 50 -25.44 -8.59 21.63
C VAL A 50 -24.23 -9.17 22.37
N LYS A 51 -24.29 -9.28 23.70
CA LYS A 51 -23.22 -9.86 24.52
C LYS A 51 -22.89 -11.30 24.11
N VAL A 52 -23.90 -12.16 23.99
CA VAL A 52 -23.73 -13.57 23.60
C VAL A 52 -23.13 -13.71 22.19
N LEU A 53 -23.55 -12.86 21.25
CA LEU A 53 -23.02 -12.87 19.88
C LEU A 53 -21.55 -12.42 19.84
N LEU A 54 -21.19 -11.39 20.60
CA LEU A 54 -19.81 -10.90 20.70
C LEU A 54 -18.90 -11.94 21.36
N GLU A 55 -19.34 -12.59 22.44
CA GLU A 55 -18.62 -13.70 23.10
C GLU A 55 -18.39 -14.88 22.15
N ALA A 56 -19.27 -15.08 21.17
CA ALA A 56 -19.14 -16.11 20.15
C ALA A 56 -18.29 -15.72 18.93
N GLY A 57 -17.71 -14.51 18.91
CA GLY A 57 -16.84 -14.04 17.82
C GLY A 57 -17.56 -13.34 16.67
N ALA A 58 -18.73 -12.76 16.90
CA ALA A 58 -19.34 -11.83 15.94
C ALA A 58 -18.44 -10.59 15.75
N ASP A 59 -18.20 -10.21 14.50
CA ASP A 59 -17.41 -9.03 14.13
C ASP A 59 -18.28 -7.76 14.24
N PRO A 60 -18.00 -6.85 15.19
CA PRO A 60 -18.74 -5.60 15.35
C PRO A 60 -18.50 -4.60 14.20
N ASN A 61 -17.44 -4.77 13.42
CA ASN A 61 -17.02 -3.87 12.33
C ASN A 61 -17.53 -4.31 10.95
N ALA A 62 -18.24 -5.44 10.88
CA ALA A 62 -18.90 -5.86 9.66
C ALA A 62 -19.92 -4.77 9.23
N GLY A 63 -19.72 -4.20 8.04
CA GLY A 63 -20.63 -3.21 7.47
C GLY A 63 -21.77 -3.85 6.68
N ASP A 64 -22.93 -3.19 6.67
CA ASP A 64 -24.14 -3.61 5.95
C ASP A 64 -23.93 -3.65 4.42
N HIS A 65 -24.60 -4.56 3.72
CA HIS A 65 -24.66 -4.60 2.26
C HIS A 65 -26.00 -4.11 1.69
N PHE A 66 -26.95 -3.73 2.53
CA PHE A 66 -28.21 -3.15 2.11
C PHE A 66 -27.99 -1.72 1.60
N ASN A 67 -28.38 -1.44 0.36
CA ASN A 67 -28.27 -0.11 -0.24
C ASN A 67 -29.55 0.69 0.01
N ASN A 68 -30.49 0.68 -0.93
CA ASN A 68 -31.87 1.14 -0.74
C ASN A 68 -32.83 0.06 -1.28
N VAL A 69 -34.12 0.18 -0.98
CA VAL A 69 -35.15 -0.83 -1.35
C VAL A 69 -35.18 -1.08 -2.86
N TYR A 70 -35.00 -0.03 -3.68
CA TYR A 70 -35.09 -0.10 -5.14
C TYR A 70 -33.86 -0.73 -5.79
N ASP A 71 -32.67 -0.32 -5.40
CA ASP A 71 -31.39 -0.83 -5.90
C ASP A 71 -31.15 -2.26 -5.42
N THR A 72 -31.51 -2.58 -4.18
CA THR A 72 -31.39 -3.96 -3.66
C THR A 72 -32.36 -4.90 -4.37
N SER A 73 -33.57 -4.42 -4.72
CA SER A 73 -34.54 -5.17 -5.53
C SER A 73 -34.06 -5.39 -6.96
N ARG A 74 -33.39 -4.38 -7.57
CA ARG A 74 -32.76 -4.49 -8.89
C ARG A 74 -31.56 -5.45 -8.90
N GLU A 75 -30.64 -5.30 -7.95
CA GLU A 75 -29.43 -6.13 -7.84
C GLU A 75 -29.74 -7.61 -7.57
N LYS A 76 -30.84 -7.90 -6.85
CA LYS A 76 -31.23 -9.27 -6.46
C LYS A 76 -32.34 -9.85 -7.33
N GLU A 77 -32.72 -9.16 -8.41
CA GLU A 77 -33.77 -9.57 -9.35
C GLU A 77 -35.12 -9.90 -8.69
N ILE A 78 -35.45 -9.22 -7.59
CA ILE A 78 -36.70 -9.45 -6.85
C ILE A 78 -37.77 -8.51 -7.40
N ILE A 79 -38.83 -9.04 -8.00
CA ILE A 79 -39.90 -8.25 -8.63
C ILE A 79 -40.58 -7.34 -7.58
N SER A 80 -40.51 -6.02 -7.77
CA SER A 80 -40.97 -4.97 -6.84
C SER A 80 -42.42 -5.14 -6.34
N ARG A 81 -43.33 -5.69 -7.17
CA ARG A 81 -44.72 -6.01 -6.78
C ARG A 81 -44.82 -7.12 -5.73
N ASN A 82 -43.90 -8.08 -5.74
CA ASN A 82 -43.79 -9.12 -4.71
C ASN A 82 -43.00 -8.64 -3.49
N PHE A 83 -42.19 -7.59 -3.59
CA PHE A 83 -41.47 -7.03 -2.45
C PHE A 83 -42.43 -6.30 -1.50
N VAL A 84 -43.28 -5.42 -2.05
CA VAL A 84 -44.32 -4.71 -1.28
C VAL A 84 -45.46 -5.65 -0.86
N LYS A 85 -45.84 -6.64 -1.69
CA LYS A 85 -46.80 -7.68 -1.29
C LYS A 85 -46.23 -8.72 -0.35
N GLN A 86 -44.95 -9.08 -0.36
CA GLN A 86 -44.36 -9.94 0.69
C GLN A 86 -44.27 -9.20 2.02
N GLN A 87 -44.09 -7.87 2.01
CA GLN A 87 -44.27 -7.02 3.18
C GLN A 87 -45.72 -6.97 3.68
N ALA A 88 -46.72 -6.94 2.79
CA ALA A 88 -48.14 -6.74 3.16
C ALA A 88 -48.99 -8.03 3.29
N PHE A 89 -48.62 -9.14 2.62
CA PHE A 89 -49.43 -10.37 2.57
C PHE A 89 -49.13 -11.32 3.74
N TYR A 90 -48.02 -11.13 4.45
CA TYR A 90 -47.77 -11.78 5.75
C TYR A 90 -48.56 -11.15 6.91
N VAL A 91 -49.34 -10.08 6.65
CA VAL A 91 -49.99 -9.26 7.67
C VAL A 91 -51.46 -9.67 7.94
N SER A 92 -52.10 -10.53 7.14
CA SER A 92 -53.56 -10.70 7.29
C SER A 92 -54.18 -12.08 7.11
N SER A 93 -53.44 -13.15 6.80
CA SER A 93 -54.06 -14.47 6.78
C SER A 93 -53.04 -15.59 6.87
N LEU A 94 -52.98 -16.29 8.00
CA LEU A 94 -52.83 -17.76 8.05
C LEU A 94 -53.30 -18.23 9.45
N PRO A 95 -54.25 -19.17 9.52
CA PRO A 95 -54.76 -19.67 10.79
C PRO A 95 -53.72 -20.53 11.49
N VAL A 96 -53.85 -20.53 12.82
CA VAL A 96 -53.13 -21.39 13.75
C VAL A 96 -53.37 -22.85 13.35
N ASN A 97 -52.26 -23.59 13.15
CA ASN A 97 -52.11 -25.04 12.95
C ASN A 97 -51.75 -25.53 11.54
N GLN A 98 -50.67 -26.33 11.55
CA GLN A 98 -50.30 -27.41 10.65
C GLN A 98 -49.62 -27.07 9.32
N CYS A 99 -48.37 -27.55 9.17
CA CYS A 99 -47.78 -27.83 7.87
C CYS A 99 -47.15 -29.23 7.91
N MET A 100 -47.91 -30.21 7.42
CA MET A 100 -47.38 -31.45 6.83
C MET A 100 -46.88 -31.13 5.41
N PHE A 101 -45.89 -31.89 4.93
CA PHE A 101 -45.24 -31.84 3.61
C PHE A 101 -44.03 -30.91 3.44
N CYS A 102 -42.85 -31.38 3.86
CA CYS A 102 -41.69 -31.46 2.96
C CYS A 102 -40.55 -32.29 3.56
N ASN A 103 -40.26 -33.42 2.93
CA ASN A 103 -39.21 -34.36 3.31
C ASN A 103 -37.93 -34.08 2.51
N ARG A 104 -37.23 -32.98 2.80
CA ARG A 104 -35.86 -32.70 2.32
C ARG A 104 -35.05 -31.96 3.38
N LYS A 105 -33.85 -32.47 3.68
CA LYS A 105 -32.86 -31.81 4.56
C LYS A 105 -32.50 -30.43 3.98
N MET A 106 -32.90 -29.37 4.66
CA MET A 106 -32.56 -27.97 4.37
C MET A 106 -31.47 -27.49 5.35
N PRO A 107 -30.54 -26.63 4.93
CA PRO A 107 -29.49 -26.11 5.81
C PRO A 107 -30.09 -25.25 6.94
N SER A 108 -29.61 -25.52 8.15
CA SER A 108 -30.26 -25.26 9.45
C SER A 108 -30.47 -23.79 9.86
N PHE A 109 -30.07 -22.81 9.05
CA PHE A 109 -30.19 -21.38 9.43
C PHE A 109 -31.48 -20.70 8.94
N VAL A 110 -32.27 -21.37 8.08
CA VAL A 110 -33.45 -20.78 7.42
C VAL A 110 -34.68 -20.64 8.36
N LEU A 111 -34.63 -21.19 9.58
CA LEU A 111 -35.77 -21.21 10.51
C LEU A 111 -35.65 -20.28 11.73
N ILE A 112 -34.72 -19.31 11.73
CA ILE A 112 -34.22 -18.70 12.98
C ILE A 112 -34.60 -17.21 13.15
N PHE A 113 -35.65 -16.77 12.47
CA PHE A 113 -36.49 -15.71 13.00
C PHE A 113 -37.91 -16.20 12.82
N PRO A 114 -38.76 -16.23 13.86
CA PRO A 114 -40.18 -16.33 13.58
C PRO A 114 -40.47 -15.14 12.66
N LEU A 115 -40.97 -15.41 11.46
CA LEU A 115 -41.54 -14.41 10.55
C LEU A 115 -42.68 -13.61 11.22
N CYS A 116 -43.05 -13.97 12.46
CA CYS A 116 -43.83 -13.21 13.43
C CYS A 116 -42.96 -12.60 14.55
N SER A 117 -41.91 -11.83 14.22
CA SER A 117 -41.52 -10.75 15.13
C SER A 117 -42.42 -9.55 14.77
N PRO A 118 -43.20 -9.00 15.73
CA PRO A 118 -43.87 -7.72 15.48
C PRO A 118 -42.87 -6.56 15.30
N SER A 119 -41.57 -6.81 15.51
CA SER A 119 -40.51 -5.82 15.43
C SER A 119 -39.87 -5.66 14.05
N LEU A 120 -39.91 -6.63 13.13
CA LEU A 120 -39.33 -6.46 11.78
C LEU A 120 -40.09 -5.43 10.93
N PRO A 121 -41.44 -5.45 10.93
CA PRO A 121 -42.24 -4.36 10.38
C PRO A 121 -41.95 -3.05 11.13
N ALA A 122 -41.83 -3.08 12.45
CA ALA A 122 -41.48 -1.89 13.23
C ALA A 122 -40.07 -1.36 12.92
N VAL A 123 -39.08 -2.19 12.55
CA VAL A 123 -37.72 -1.75 12.19
C VAL A 123 -37.71 -1.05 10.82
N LEU A 124 -38.57 -1.48 9.89
CA LEU A 124 -38.74 -0.80 8.60
C LEU A 124 -39.65 0.42 8.71
N VAL A 125 -40.64 0.39 9.59
CA VAL A 125 -41.57 1.51 9.86
C VAL A 125 -40.91 2.58 10.74
N SER A 126 -40.14 2.24 11.77
CA SER A 126 -39.29 3.19 12.52
C SER A 126 -38.22 3.81 11.61
N ARG A 127 -37.79 3.10 10.56
CA ARG A 127 -36.96 3.66 9.49
C ARG A 127 -37.67 4.65 8.58
N GLU A 128 -39.00 4.63 8.53
CA GLU A 128 -39.82 5.58 7.78
C GLU A 128 -40.36 6.72 8.68
N ASP A 129 -40.68 6.42 9.95
CA ASP A 129 -41.32 7.33 10.91
C ASP A 129 -40.33 8.11 11.80
N GLU A 130 -39.19 7.55 12.21
CA GLU A 130 -38.18 8.28 13.02
C GLU A 130 -37.21 9.10 12.16
N PHE A 131 -37.24 8.92 10.84
CA PHE A 131 -36.45 9.71 9.91
C PHE A 131 -37.20 11.01 9.62
N SER A 132 -36.87 12.04 10.41
CA SER A 132 -37.28 13.42 10.10
C SER A 132 -36.99 13.76 8.63
N SER A 133 -37.77 14.69 8.10
CA SER A 133 -37.77 15.30 6.75
C SER A 133 -36.43 15.79 6.15
N ARG A 134 -35.28 15.38 6.71
CA ARG A 134 -33.92 15.80 6.34
C ARG A 134 -33.05 14.72 5.69
N LEU A 135 -33.47 13.44 5.63
CA LEU A 135 -32.71 12.38 4.96
C LEU A 135 -33.52 11.81 3.78
N SER A 136 -33.02 12.05 2.56
CA SER A 136 -33.73 11.70 1.32
C SER A 136 -34.08 10.21 1.23
N SER A 137 -35.21 9.89 0.61
CA SER A 137 -35.66 8.54 0.22
C SER A 137 -34.69 7.78 -0.72
N ARG A 138 -33.54 8.39 -1.07
CA ARG A 138 -32.46 7.84 -1.89
C ARG A 138 -31.19 7.50 -1.09
N ALA A 139 -31.17 7.72 0.22
CA ALA A 139 -30.01 7.44 1.06
C ALA A 139 -29.72 5.93 1.11
N GLY A 140 -28.51 5.53 0.69
CA GLY A 140 -28.04 4.16 0.79
C GLY A 140 -27.46 3.86 2.18
N PHE A 141 -27.84 2.75 2.80
CA PHE A 141 -27.35 2.34 4.14
C PHE A 141 -26.14 1.40 4.09
N ARG A 142 -25.49 1.31 2.92
CA ARG A 142 -24.36 0.42 2.72
C ARG A 142 -23.24 0.80 3.67
N GLY A 143 -22.61 -0.17 4.32
CA GLY A 143 -21.49 0.05 5.23
C GLY A 143 -21.86 0.44 6.66
N CYS A 144 -23.15 0.55 7.02
CA CYS A 144 -23.55 0.76 8.41
C CYS A 144 -23.15 -0.46 9.28
N THR A 145 -22.42 -0.23 10.36
CA THR A 145 -22.00 -1.29 11.30
C THR A 145 -23.01 -1.48 12.42
N ALA A 146 -22.85 -2.52 13.25
CA ALA A 146 -23.68 -2.73 14.44
C ALA A 146 -23.66 -1.51 15.39
N LEU A 147 -22.53 -0.78 15.45
CA LEU A 147 -22.40 0.44 16.23
C LEU A 147 -23.33 1.55 15.71
N HIS A 148 -23.41 1.76 14.39
CA HIS A 148 -24.33 2.73 13.79
C HIS A 148 -25.80 2.40 14.12
N TYR A 149 -26.16 1.12 14.16
CA TYR A 149 -27.51 0.69 14.51
C TYR A 149 -27.81 0.86 16.00
N ALA A 150 -26.84 0.59 16.88
CA ALA A 150 -26.98 0.81 18.31
C ALA A 150 -27.12 2.31 18.65
N THR A 151 -26.40 3.19 17.94
CA THR A 151 -26.52 4.65 18.14
C THR A 151 -27.84 5.20 17.62
N LEU A 152 -28.33 4.71 16.47
CA LEU A 152 -29.66 5.02 15.97
C LEU A 152 -30.77 4.57 16.92
N ALA A 153 -30.62 3.38 17.49
CA ALA A 153 -31.53 2.86 18.49
C ALA A 153 -31.42 3.58 19.85
N ASP A 154 -30.50 4.54 20.02
CA ASP A 154 -30.29 5.30 21.26
C ASP A 154 -30.08 4.41 22.49
N ASP A 155 -29.19 3.42 22.33
CA ASP A 155 -29.03 2.34 23.31
C ASP A 155 -27.64 2.30 23.96
N PRO A 156 -27.45 2.91 25.15
CA PRO A 156 -26.13 3.14 25.72
C PRO A 156 -25.40 1.86 26.13
N SER A 157 -26.11 0.83 26.62
CA SER A 157 -25.43 -0.40 27.03
C SER A 157 -24.98 -1.23 25.83
N ALA A 158 -25.71 -1.20 24.71
CA ALA A 158 -25.32 -1.93 23.49
C ALA A 158 -24.11 -1.25 22.84
N VAL A 159 -24.10 0.09 22.84
CA VAL A 159 -22.94 0.89 22.40
C VAL A 159 -21.70 0.56 23.24
N SER A 160 -21.80 0.53 24.58
CA SER A 160 -20.66 0.17 25.43
C SER A 160 -20.15 -1.24 25.14
N MET A 161 -21.04 -2.23 25.03
CA MET A 161 -20.64 -3.62 24.74
C MET A 161 -19.96 -3.76 23.38
N LEU A 162 -20.45 -3.06 22.36
CA LEU A 162 -19.84 -3.07 21.02
C LEU A 162 -18.45 -2.42 21.03
N LEU A 163 -18.30 -1.29 21.72
CA LEU A 163 -17.01 -0.59 21.83
C LEU A 163 -15.99 -1.41 22.63
N GLU A 164 -16.41 -2.03 23.74
CA GLU A 164 -15.58 -2.95 24.52
C GLU A 164 -15.13 -4.17 23.71
N ALA A 165 -15.99 -4.67 22.81
CA ALA A 165 -15.65 -5.75 21.90
C ALA A 165 -14.82 -5.32 20.67
N GLY A 166 -14.41 -4.06 20.59
CA GLY A 166 -13.51 -3.57 19.53
C GLY A 166 -14.20 -2.99 18.30
N ALA A 167 -15.45 -2.51 18.43
CA ALA A 167 -16.07 -1.70 17.38
C ALA A 167 -15.26 -0.42 17.11
N ASN A 168 -15.11 -0.06 15.84
CA ASN A 168 -14.42 1.14 15.40
C ASN A 168 -15.40 2.33 15.33
N PRO A 169 -15.30 3.32 16.24
CA PRO A 169 -16.17 4.50 16.23
C PRO A 169 -15.91 5.43 15.03
N LEU A 170 -14.73 5.36 14.42
CA LEU A 170 -14.32 6.18 13.28
C LEU A 170 -14.71 5.58 11.92
N GLN A 171 -15.24 4.35 11.91
CA GLN A 171 -15.65 3.71 10.67
C GLN A 171 -16.83 4.47 10.07
N THR A 172 -16.67 4.90 8.81
CA THR A 172 -17.72 5.58 8.07
C THR A 172 -18.55 4.60 7.25
N ASN A 173 -19.83 4.88 7.10
CA ASN A 173 -20.69 4.18 6.17
C ASN A 173 -20.47 4.67 4.72
N GLY A 174 -21.23 4.13 3.76
CA GLY A 174 -21.17 4.49 2.34
C GLY A 174 -21.55 5.93 2.02
N LEU A 175 -22.12 6.67 2.99
CA LEU A 175 -22.40 8.10 2.90
C LEU A 175 -21.30 8.96 3.54
N GLY A 176 -20.27 8.35 4.12
CA GLY A 176 -19.18 9.04 4.81
C GLY A 176 -19.51 9.46 6.25
N HIS A 177 -20.62 9.01 6.82
CA HIS A 177 -21.03 9.35 8.19
C HIS A 177 -20.50 8.33 9.20
N THR A 178 -20.04 8.81 10.35
CA THR A 178 -19.65 7.98 11.52
C THR A 178 -20.86 7.69 12.41
N ALA A 179 -20.70 6.77 13.37
CA ALA A 179 -21.74 6.45 14.34
C ALA A 179 -22.18 7.67 15.19
N GLN A 180 -21.26 8.60 15.44
CA GLN A 180 -21.51 9.85 16.16
C GLN A 180 -22.46 10.79 15.41
N ALA A 181 -22.40 10.82 14.08
CA ALA A 181 -23.29 11.67 13.27
C ALA A 181 -24.77 11.28 13.41
N TYR A 182 -25.06 10.07 13.89
CA TYR A 182 -26.42 9.56 14.13
C TYR A 182 -26.85 9.65 15.60
N ALA A 183 -25.96 10.01 16.52
CA ALA A 183 -26.28 10.10 17.94
C ALA A 183 -27.16 11.33 18.23
N LYS A 184 -28.19 11.13 19.06
CA LYS A 184 -28.97 12.24 19.64
C LYS A 184 -28.15 12.89 20.77
N GLU A 185 -28.46 14.15 21.10
CA GLU A 185 -27.87 14.81 22.27
C GLU A 185 -28.26 14.02 23.55
N GLY A 186 -27.27 13.46 24.25
CA GLY A 186 -27.50 12.58 25.40
C GLY A 186 -26.31 11.68 25.74
N ASP A 187 -26.56 10.65 26.56
CA ASP A 187 -25.55 9.73 27.10
C ASP A 187 -24.78 8.96 26.02
N VAL A 188 -25.44 8.59 24.93
CA VAL A 188 -24.79 7.87 23.82
C VAL A 188 -23.70 8.73 23.16
N SER A 189 -23.95 10.03 22.98
CA SER A 189 -22.98 10.95 22.37
C SER A 189 -21.73 11.14 23.25
N THR A 190 -21.91 11.26 24.57
CA THR A 190 -20.79 11.40 25.51
C THR A 190 -19.95 10.13 25.58
N ILE A 191 -20.58 8.95 25.57
CA ILE A 191 -19.90 7.65 25.49
C ILE A 191 -19.07 7.57 24.20
N LEU A 192 -19.67 7.88 23.05
CA LEU A 192 -18.96 7.82 21.76
C LEU A 192 -17.74 8.75 21.73
N GLN A 193 -17.87 10.00 22.21
CA GLN A 193 -16.74 10.94 22.27
C GLN A 193 -15.60 10.43 23.15
N GLN A 194 -15.92 9.91 24.33
CA GLN A 194 -14.91 9.36 25.23
C GLN A 194 -14.19 8.14 24.62
N TRP A 195 -14.95 7.26 23.97
CA TRP A 195 -14.41 6.08 23.32
C TRP A 195 -13.67 6.40 22.02
N GLU A 196 -14.08 7.42 21.29
CA GLU A 196 -13.38 7.91 20.11
C GLU A 196 -11.97 8.37 20.47
N GLY A 197 -11.81 9.17 21.54
CA GLY A 197 -10.50 9.55 22.06
C GLY A 197 -9.66 8.34 22.47
N LYS A 198 -10.22 7.43 23.28
CA LYS A 198 -9.53 6.19 23.69
C LYS A 198 -9.14 5.32 22.50
N PHE A 199 -10.00 5.22 21.49
CA PHE A 199 -9.76 4.42 20.29
C PHE A 199 -8.65 5.04 19.45
N GLN A 200 -8.68 6.37 19.24
CA GLN A 200 -7.61 7.09 18.55
C GLN A 200 -6.27 6.91 19.26
N GLU A 201 -6.22 7.05 20.59
CA GLU A 201 -5.02 6.81 21.39
C GLU A 201 -4.53 5.35 21.28
N ALA A 202 -5.44 4.38 21.34
CA ALA A 202 -5.11 2.97 21.20
C ALA A 202 -4.61 2.62 19.79
N GLN A 203 -5.21 3.19 18.73
CA GLN A 203 -4.73 3.05 17.36
C GLN A 203 -3.35 3.69 17.20
N ALA A 204 -3.16 4.92 17.65
CA ALA A 204 -1.87 5.60 17.62
C ALA A 204 -0.78 4.81 18.37
N ARG A 205 -1.12 4.22 19.52
CA ARG A 205 -0.22 3.35 20.29
C ARG A 205 0.14 2.07 19.51
N ARG A 206 -0.85 1.38 18.94
CA ARG A 206 -0.62 0.18 18.11
C ARG A 206 0.26 0.49 16.90
N GLU A 207 -0.01 1.59 16.21
CA GLU A 207 0.82 2.05 15.08
C GLU A 207 2.24 2.39 15.52
N ALA A 208 2.41 3.03 16.69
CA ALA A 208 3.73 3.33 17.24
C ALA A 208 4.50 2.06 17.63
N GLU A 209 3.82 1.06 18.20
CA GLU A 209 4.41 -0.26 18.48
C GLU A 209 4.82 -0.99 17.21
N GLU A 210 3.98 -0.95 16.16
CA GLU A 210 4.30 -1.52 14.85
C GLU A 210 5.52 -0.84 14.22
N ARG A 211 5.61 0.49 14.31
CA ARG A 211 6.77 1.29 13.87
C ARG A 211 8.04 0.92 14.62
N ARG A 212 7.95 0.66 15.93
CA ARG A 212 9.10 0.19 16.74
C ARG A 212 9.53 -1.22 16.35
N ARG A 213 8.57 -2.12 16.11
CA ARG A 213 8.85 -3.51 15.76
C ARG A 213 9.46 -3.64 14.37
N PHE A 214 8.98 -2.85 13.41
CA PHE A 214 9.43 -2.84 12.03
C PHE A 214 9.80 -1.43 11.59
N PRO A 215 11.04 -0.99 11.90
CA PRO A 215 11.55 0.33 11.51
C PRO A 215 11.44 0.56 10.00
N LEU A 216 11.21 1.82 9.62
CA LEU A 216 11.07 2.26 8.23
C LEU A 216 12.27 1.83 7.36
N GLU A 217 13.49 1.90 7.89
CA GLU A 217 14.71 1.50 7.20
C GLU A 217 14.65 0.05 6.73
N ARG A 218 14.12 -0.86 7.56
CA ARG A 218 13.99 -2.29 7.20
C ARG A 218 12.99 -2.47 6.06
N ARG A 219 11.84 -1.79 6.12
CA ARG A 219 10.81 -1.83 5.09
C ARG A 219 11.33 -1.32 3.73
N LEU A 220 12.13 -0.26 3.76
CA LEU A 220 12.75 0.30 2.56
C LEU A 220 13.84 -0.65 1.99
N LYS A 221 14.65 -1.28 2.85
CA LYS A 221 15.70 -2.24 2.47
C LYS A 221 15.16 -3.52 1.82
N GLU A 222 13.90 -3.89 2.04
CA GLU A 222 13.27 -5.01 1.31
C GLU A 222 13.16 -4.75 -0.19
N HIS A 223 12.99 -3.48 -0.58
CA HIS A 223 12.74 -3.09 -1.97
C HIS A 223 13.97 -2.46 -2.63
N ILE A 224 14.82 -1.81 -1.85
CA ILE A 224 15.99 -1.05 -2.31
C ILE A 224 17.25 -1.80 -1.91
N ILE A 225 18.12 -2.02 -2.89
CA ILE A 225 19.41 -2.67 -2.70
C ILE A 225 20.45 -1.58 -2.41
N GLY A 226 21.20 -1.74 -1.32
CA GLY A 226 22.25 -0.81 -0.92
C GLY A 226 21.71 0.53 -0.42
N GLN A 227 22.52 1.58 -0.64
CA GLN A 227 22.17 2.98 -0.35
C GLN A 227 21.78 3.24 1.12
N GLU A 228 22.44 2.57 2.06
CA GLU A 228 22.08 2.63 3.48
C GLU A 228 22.12 4.07 4.05
N GLY A 229 23.15 4.85 3.70
CA GLY A 229 23.25 6.24 4.11
C GLY A 229 22.05 7.08 3.65
N ALA A 230 21.56 6.86 2.42
CA ALA A 230 20.42 7.57 1.87
C ALA A 230 19.12 7.20 2.60
N ILE A 231 18.90 5.89 2.80
CA ILE A 231 17.75 5.35 3.51
C ILE A 231 17.71 5.88 4.96
N ASN A 232 18.83 5.84 5.67
CA ASN A 232 18.92 6.28 7.07
C ASN A 232 18.64 7.78 7.21
N THR A 233 19.11 8.60 6.27
CA THR A 233 18.88 10.06 6.27
C THR A 233 17.39 10.37 6.11
N VAL A 234 16.76 9.76 5.10
CA VAL A 234 15.33 9.95 4.82
C VAL A 234 14.46 9.40 5.95
N ALA A 235 14.77 8.20 6.45
CA ALA A 235 14.02 7.59 7.54
C ALA A 235 14.12 8.40 8.84
N SER A 236 15.28 8.99 9.14
CA SER A 236 15.47 9.85 10.30
C SER A 236 14.64 11.14 10.20
N ALA A 237 14.57 11.75 9.03
CA ALA A 237 13.74 12.94 8.79
C ALA A 237 12.23 12.62 8.85
N ILE A 238 11.79 11.49 8.28
CA ILE A 238 10.39 11.04 8.41
C ILE A 238 10.05 10.75 9.88
N ARG A 239 10.94 10.07 10.61
CA ARG A 239 10.75 9.79 12.04
C ARG A 239 10.63 11.07 12.86
N ARG A 240 11.42 12.11 12.55
CA ARG A 240 11.28 13.44 13.17
C ARG A 240 9.88 13.99 12.93
N LYS A 241 9.41 13.97 11.68
CA LYS A 241 8.07 14.45 11.31
C LYS A 241 6.93 13.68 11.98
N GLU A 242 6.95 12.35 11.93
CA GLU A 242 5.91 11.51 12.53
C GLU A 242 5.79 11.67 14.05
N ASN A 243 6.85 12.12 14.72
CA ASN A 243 6.88 12.35 16.16
C ASN A 243 6.77 13.84 16.55
N GLY A 244 6.49 14.74 15.59
CA GLY A 244 6.33 16.18 15.85
C GLY A 244 7.64 16.93 16.15
N TRP A 245 8.81 16.33 15.87
CA TRP A 245 10.12 16.98 16.02
C TRP A 245 10.58 17.65 14.73
N TYR A 246 9.69 18.43 14.10
CA TYR A 246 9.96 19.14 12.85
C TYR A 246 9.31 20.53 12.87
N ASP A 247 9.68 21.35 11.90
CA ASP A 247 9.06 22.65 11.69
C ASP A 247 7.69 22.49 11.02
N GLU A 248 6.61 22.81 11.73
CA GLU A 248 5.23 22.69 11.22
C GLU A 248 4.86 23.79 10.21
N GLU A 249 5.63 24.89 10.14
CA GLU A 249 5.34 26.01 9.23
C GLU A 249 5.85 25.75 7.81
N HIS A 250 6.86 24.90 7.65
CA HIS A 250 7.55 24.66 6.38
C HIS A 250 7.48 23.18 5.98
N PRO A 251 7.33 22.87 4.68
CA PRO A 251 7.28 21.50 4.23
C PRO A 251 8.65 20.80 4.35
N LEU A 252 8.64 19.47 4.41
CA LEU A 252 9.88 18.70 4.33
C LEU A 252 10.39 18.65 2.89
N VAL A 253 11.59 19.16 2.65
CA VAL A 253 12.25 19.26 1.35
C VAL A 253 13.56 18.48 1.36
N PHE A 254 13.68 17.53 0.44
CA PHE A 254 14.89 16.74 0.20
C PHE A 254 15.49 17.05 -1.17
N LEU A 255 16.81 17.05 -1.25
CA LEU A 255 17.55 17.03 -2.52
C LEU A 255 18.37 15.75 -2.62
N PHE A 256 18.01 14.88 -3.56
CA PHE A 256 18.67 13.62 -3.85
C PHE A 256 19.73 13.81 -4.93
N LEU A 257 21.00 13.57 -4.59
CA LEU A 257 22.16 13.71 -5.48
C LEU A 257 22.79 12.35 -5.80
N GLY A 258 23.22 12.15 -7.04
CA GLY A 258 23.98 10.97 -7.46
C GLY A 258 23.80 10.68 -8.96
N SER A 259 24.41 9.61 -9.48
CA SER A 259 24.31 9.25 -10.91
C SER A 259 22.89 8.85 -11.33
N SER A 260 22.66 8.83 -12.65
CA SER A 260 21.39 8.33 -13.19
C SER A 260 21.24 6.84 -12.91
N GLY A 261 20.01 6.40 -12.67
CA GLY A 261 19.72 4.98 -12.46
C GLY A 261 20.21 4.38 -11.14
N ILE A 262 20.73 5.17 -10.19
CA ILE A 262 21.24 4.67 -8.90
C ILE A 262 20.14 4.37 -7.86
N GLY A 263 18.90 4.82 -8.09
CA GLY A 263 17.76 4.53 -7.21
C GLY A 263 17.09 5.73 -6.55
N LYS A 264 17.47 6.97 -6.88
CA LYS A 264 16.84 8.21 -6.37
C LYS A 264 15.31 8.20 -6.44
N THR A 265 14.79 8.01 -7.66
CA THR A 265 13.35 7.94 -7.96
C THR A 265 12.67 6.73 -7.30
N GLU A 266 13.40 5.63 -7.12
CA GLU A 266 12.84 4.43 -6.51
C GLU A 266 12.67 4.61 -5.00
N LEU A 267 13.64 5.23 -4.32
CA LEU A 267 13.50 5.59 -2.90
C LEU A 267 12.29 6.49 -2.66
N ALA A 268 12.09 7.52 -3.50
CA ALA A 268 10.93 8.39 -3.41
C ALA A 268 9.60 7.62 -3.55
N LYS A 269 9.51 6.66 -4.48
CA LYS A 269 8.32 5.81 -4.65
C LYS A 269 8.07 4.93 -3.43
N GLN A 270 9.11 4.34 -2.85
CA GLN A 270 8.94 3.49 -1.66
C GLN A 270 8.52 4.32 -0.45
N VAL A 271 9.06 5.53 -0.28
CA VAL A 271 8.61 6.48 0.74
C VAL A 271 7.14 6.83 0.55
N ALA A 272 6.71 7.14 -0.69
CA ALA A 272 5.31 7.43 -0.98
C ALA A 272 4.37 6.25 -0.66
N ARG A 273 4.78 5.01 -0.97
CA ARG A 273 4.02 3.79 -0.62
C ARG A 273 3.95 3.54 0.88
N TYR A 274 5.00 3.89 1.62
CA TYR A 274 5.00 3.80 3.06
C TYR A 274 4.05 4.83 3.69
N MET A 275 4.10 6.09 3.25
CA MET A 275 3.24 7.16 3.76
C MET A 275 1.77 6.97 3.34
N HIS A 276 1.53 6.43 2.15
CA HIS A 276 0.19 6.17 1.64
C HIS A 276 0.01 4.68 1.38
N LYS A 277 -0.59 3.98 2.35
CA LYS A 277 -0.96 2.55 2.25
C LYS A 277 -1.79 2.25 0.99
N ASP A 278 -2.53 3.25 0.47
CA ASP A 278 -3.31 3.16 -0.77
C ASP A 278 -2.51 3.55 -2.03
N ILE A 279 -2.17 2.55 -2.85
CA ILE A 279 -1.44 2.71 -4.13
C ILE A 279 -2.16 3.67 -5.10
N LYS A 280 -3.49 3.80 -5.00
CA LYS A 280 -4.31 4.66 -5.89
C LYS A 280 -3.96 6.15 -5.81
N LYS A 281 -3.31 6.60 -4.72
CA LYS A 281 -2.93 8.01 -4.52
C LYS A 281 -1.57 8.37 -5.11
N VAL A 282 -0.82 7.42 -5.68
CA VAL A 282 0.45 7.69 -6.36
C VAL A 282 0.18 8.15 -7.80
N ALA A 283 -0.13 9.43 -7.98
CA ALA A 283 -0.29 10.03 -9.30
C ALA A 283 1.09 10.38 -9.90
N LYS A 284 1.37 9.94 -11.13
CA LYS A 284 2.56 10.33 -11.86
C LYS A 284 2.30 11.67 -12.58
N PHE A 285 2.99 12.73 -12.18
CA PHE A 285 3.00 14.00 -12.90
C PHE A 285 3.86 13.84 -14.16
N ILE A 286 3.26 13.47 -15.29
CA ILE A 286 3.88 13.69 -16.60
C ILE A 286 3.14 14.88 -17.20
N GLY A 287 3.66 16.08 -16.97
CA GLY A 287 3.29 17.23 -17.79
C GLY A 287 3.78 16.97 -19.21
N SER A 288 2.88 16.99 -20.18
CA SER A 288 3.23 16.95 -21.60
C SER A 288 4.12 18.16 -21.97
N PRO A 289 4.94 18.06 -23.02
CA PRO A 289 5.68 19.20 -23.55
C PRO A 289 4.76 20.39 -23.84
N PRO A 290 5.25 21.64 -23.74
CA PRO A 290 4.45 22.83 -24.04
C PRO A 290 3.89 22.75 -25.48
N GLY A 291 2.56 22.76 -25.61
CA GLY A 291 1.86 22.69 -26.91
C GLY A 291 0.79 21.61 -27.06
N TYR A 292 0.55 20.73 -26.08
CA TYR A 292 -0.53 19.74 -26.12
C TYR A 292 -1.75 20.14 -25.26
N VAL A 293 -2.95 19.83 -25.77
CA VAL A 293 -4.27 20.12 -25.19
C VAL A 293 -4.34 19.63 -23.73
N GLY A 294 -4.57 20.56 -22.79
CA GLY A 294 -4.60 20.30 -21.34
C GLY A 294 -3.76 21.27 -20.50
N HIS A 295 -2.96 22.11 -21.15
CA HIS A 295 -2.12 23.15 -20.52
C HIS A 295 -2.91 24.38 -20.02
N GLU A 296 -4.21 24.47 -20.32
CA GLU A 296 -5.08 25.59 -19.91
C GLU A 296 -5.77 25.36 -18.55
N GLU A 297 -5.78 24.11 -18.05
CA GLU A 297 -6.16 23.87 -16.67
C GLU A 297 -4.95 24.09 -15.75
N GLY A 298 -4.72 25.36 -15.41
CA GLY A 298 -3.94 25.70 -14.21
C GLY A 298 -4.33 24.79 -13.04
N GLY A 299 -3.32 24.36 -12.29
CA GLY A 299 -3.53 23.74 -10.99
C GLY A 299 -3.56 22.21 -10.95
N GLN A 300 -2.87 21.51 -11.86
CA GLN A 300 -2.71 20.05 -11.71
C GLN A 300 -2.09 19.68 -10.36
N LEU A 301 -0.98 20.32 -9.99
CA LEU A 301 -0.33 20.11 -8.69
C LEU A 301 -1.22 20.60 -7.54
N THR A 302 -1.86 21.77 -7.68
CA THR A 302 -2.67 22.34 -6.60
C THR A 302 -3.96 21.56 -6.35
N LYS A 303 -4.59 20.97 -7.37
CA LYS A 303 -5.74 20.07 -7.24
C LYS A 303 -5.35 18.79 -6.50
N LEU A 304 -4.22 18.18 -6.85
CA LEU A 304 -3.74 16.95 -6.23
C LEU A 304 -3.35 17.18 -4.77
N LEU A 305 -2.63 18.27 -4.47
CA LEU A 305 -2.26 18.63 -3.10
C LEU A 305 -3.48 19.02 -2.27
N LYS A 306 -4.50 19.66 -2.86
CA LYS A 306 -5.78 19.90 -2.16
C LYS A 306 -6.49 18.59 -1.80
N ALA A 307 -6.43 17.57 -2.67
CA ALA A 307 -7.03 16.27 -2.41
C ALA A 307 -6.23 15.43 -1.41
N CYS A 308 -4.91 15.61 -1.37
CA CYS A 308 -3.99 14.90 -0.48
C CYS A 308 -2.92 15.87 0.06
N PRO A 309 -3.18 16.56 1.20
CA PRO A 309 -2.25 17.55 1.76
C PRO A 309 -0.90 16.97 2.20
N ASN A 310 -0.90 15.71 2.65
CA ASN A 310 0.29 14.99 3.11
C ASN A 310 1.02 14.22 2.00
N ALA A 311 0.89 14.66 0.74
CA ALA A 311 1.45 13.95 -0.40
C ALA A 311 2.99 14.00 -0.46
N VAL A 312 3.58 12.95 -1.04
CA VAL A 312 4.99 12.95 -1.47
C VAL A 312 5.06 13.42 -2.92
N VAL A 313 5.68 14.57 -3.14
CA VAL A 313 5.85 15.21 -4.46
C VAL A 313 7.28 15.01 -4.93
N LEU A 314 7.45 14.41 -6.11
CA LEU A 314 8.75 14.18 -6.73
C LEU A 314 8.98 15.17 -7.89
N PHE A 315 10.05 15.96 -7.79
CA PHE A 315 10.61 16.74 -8.90
C PHE A 315 11.85 16.04 -9.43
N ASP A 316 11.72 15.37 -10.58
CA ASP A 316 12.82 14.61 -11.17
C ASP A 316 13.70 15.52 -12.05
N GLU A 317 15.02 15.36 -11.97
CA GLU A 317 16.02 16.10 -12.75
C GLU A 317 15.86 17.64 -12.65
N VAL A 318 15.75 18.16 -11.43
CA VAL A 318 15.54 19.59 -11.16
C VAL A 318 16.69 20.47 -11.68
N ASP A 319 17.86 19.88 -11.94
CA ASP A 319 18.97 20.57 -12.60
C ASP A 319 18.66 21.04 -14.01
N LYS A 320 17.70 20.42 -14.70
CA LYS A 320 17.29 20.82 -16.05
C LYS A 320 16.17 21.87 -16.05
N ALA A 321 15.66 22.25 -14.88
CA ALA A 321 14.55 23.18 -14.78
C ALA A 321 14.96 24.63 -15.13
N HIS A 322 14.03 25.37 -15.74
CA HIS A 322 14.23 26.80 -15.99
C HIS A 322 14.32 27.58 -14.66
N PRO A 323 15.16 28.62 -14.55
CA PRO A 323 15.30 29.41 -13.32
C PRO A 323 13.98 29.95 -12.74
N ASP A 324 12.99 30.25 -13.57
CA ASP A 324 11.67 30.72 -13.11
C ASP A 324 10.91 29.66 -12.33
N VAL A 325 11.05 28.37 -12.70
CA VAL A 325 10.45 27.26 -11.96
C VAL A 325 11.07 27.16 -10.57
N LEU A 326 12.38 27.35 -10.46
CA LEU A 326 13.08 27.39 -9.17
C LEU A 326 12.61 28.57 -8.30
N THR A 327 12.19 29.69 -8.90
CA THR A 327 11.63 30.83 -8.15
C THR A 327 10.31 30.46 -7.48
N ILE A 328 9.45 29.75 -8.20
CA ILE A 328 8.16 29.30 -7.66
C ILE A 328 8.38 28.27 -6.55
N MET A 329 9.37 27.38 -6.71
CA MET A 329 9.74 26.40 -5.68
C MET A 329 10.29 27.07 -4.41
N LEU A 330 11.08 28.15 -4.53
CA LEU A 330 11.53 28.93 -3.38
C LEU A 330 10.35 29.43 -2.55
N GLN A 331 9.38 30.08 -3.19
CA GLN A 331 8.18 30.55 -2.50
C GLN A 331 7.44 29.41 -1.79
N LEU A 332 7.33 28.25 -2.45
CA LEU A 332 6.68 27.07 -1.89
C LEU A 332 7.38 26.54 -0.64
N PHE A 333 8.72 26.49 -0.66
CA PHE A 333 9.51 25.98 0.46
C PHE A 333 9.59 27.00 1.61
N ASP A 334 9.41 28.29 1.32
CA ASP A 334 9.45 29.37 2.30
C ASP A 334 8.12 29.62 2.98
N GLU A 335 7.04 29.70 2.21
CA GLU A 335 5.72 30.07 2.73
C GLU A 335 4.86 28.84 3.03
N GLY A 336 5.31 27.65 2.60
CA GLY A 336 4.52 26.43 2.65
C GLY A 336 3.23 26.55 1.82
N ARG A 337 3.20 27.44 0.82
CA ARG A 337 2.01 27.77 0.03
C ARG A 337 2.31 27.77 -1.45
N LEU A 338 1.36 27.29 -2.25
CA LEU A 338 1.43 27.31 -3.71
C LEU A 338 0.21 28.03 -4.27
N THR A 339 0.43 29.03 -5.13
CA THR A 339 -0.65 29.75 -5.81
C THR A 339 -0.70 29.33 -7.28
N ASP A 340 -1.88 28.88 -7.73
CA ASP A 340 -2.13 28.53 -9.13
C ASP A 340 -2.32 29.78 -10.00
N GLY A 341 -2.21 29.65 -11.33
CA GLY A 341 -2.46 30.72 -12.30
C GLY A 341 -3.89 31.27 -12.26
N LYS A 342 -4.84 30.56 -11.64
CA LYS A 342 -6.19 31.04 -11.33
C LYS A 342 -6.30 31.85 -10.02
N GLY A 343 -5.16 32.15 -9.37
CA GLY A 343 -5.10 32.88 -8.10
C GLY A 343 -5.52 32.06 -6.88
N LYS A 344 -5.65 30.73 -7.02
CA LYS A 344 -6.03 29.86 -5.90
C LYS A 344 -4.80 29.41 -5.15
N THR A 345 -4.69 29.83 -3.89
CA THR A 345 -3.63 29.41 -2.97
C THR A 345 -4.02 28.14 -2.22
N ILE A 346 -3.05 27.24 -2.07
CA ILE A 346 -3.16 26.02 -1.25
C ILE A 346 -2.01 25.96 -0.25
N GLU A 347 -2.29 25.37 0.92
CA GLU A 347 -1.28 25.10 1.95
C GLU A 347 -0.68 23.71 1.71
N CYS A 348 0.65 23.64 1.78
CA CYS A 348 1.45 22.46 1.44
C CYS A 348 2.39 22.07 2.59
N LYS A 349 2.18 22.57 3.81
CA LYS A 349 3.06 22.34 4.98
C LYS A 349 3.22 20.85 5.31
N ASP A 350 2.15 20.08 5.16
CA ASP A 350 2.16 18.63 5.40
C ASP A 350 2.77 17.81 4.27
N ALA A 351 3.03 18.41 3.11
CA ALA A 351 3.61 17.70 1.98
C ALA A 351 5.10 17.42 2.19
N MET A 352 5.60 16.41 1.49
CA MET A 352 7.04 16.12 1.39
C MET A 352 7.47 16.33 -0.05
N PHE A 353 8.44 17.22 -0.27
CA PHE A 353 9.03 17.46 -1.57
C PHE A 353 10.37 16.75 -1.69
N ILE A 354 10.52 15.93 -2.71
CA ILE A 354 11.76 15.23 -3.05
C ILE A 354 12.19 15.74 -4.42
N MET A 355 13.36 16.35 -4.48
CA MET A 355 13.99 16.77 -5.72
C MET A 355 15.11 15.80 -6.07
N THR A 356 15.26 15.41 -7.33
CA THR A 356 16.41 14.61 -7.78
C THR A 356 17.29 15.46 -8.67
N SER A 357 18.60 15.26 -8.56
CA SER A 357 19.56 15.88 -9.45
C SER A 357 20.75 14.96 -9.74
N ASN A 358 21.31 15.12 -10.94
CA ASN A 358 22.55 14.46 -11.35
C ASN A 358 23.78 15.37 -11.18
N VAL A 359 23.62 16.57 -10.63
CA VAL A 359 24.72 17.51 -10.35
C VAL A 359 25.70 16.92 -9.33
N ALA A 360 27.00 17.17 -9.55
CA ALA A 360 28.11 16.65 -8.73
C ALA A 360 28.18 15.10 -8.66
N SER A 361 27.51 14.39 -9.58
CA SER A 361 27.48 12.92 -9.57
C SER A 361 28.86 12.30 -9.78
N ASP A 362 29.67 12.88 -10.67
CA ASP A 362 31.03 12.39 -10.95
C ASP A 362 31.95 12.55 -9.72
N ASP A 363 31.91 13.70 -9.05
CA ASP A 363 32.69 13.96 -7.83
C ASP A 363 32.29 13.02 -6.69
N ILE A 364 30.97 12.85 -6.48
CA ILE A 364 30.43 11.91 -5.48
C ILE A 364 30.91 10.50 -5.78
N ALA A 365 30.88 10.10 -7.05
CA ALA A 365 31.24 8.77 -7.47
C ALA A 365 32.74 8.50 -7.29
N GLN A 366 33.61 9.43 -7.67
CA GLN A 366 35.06 9.33 -7.48
C GLN A 366 35.42 9.26 -5.99
N HIS A 367 34.83 10.13 -5.17
CA HIS A 367 35.10 10.11 -3.73
C HIS A 367 34.61 8.82 -3.07
N ALA A 368 33.45 8.30 -3.48
CA ALA A 368 32.93 7.03 -2.99
C ALA A 368 33.88 5.85 -3.32
N LEU A 369 34.47 5.84 -4.51
CA LEU A 369 35.46 4.83 -4.89
C LEU A 369 36.71 4.91 -4.02
N GLN A 370 37.22 6.12 -3.75
CA GLN A 370 38.37 6.34 -2.86
C GLN A 370 38.09 5.84 -1.44
N LEU A 371 36.95 6.21 -0.86
CA LEU A 371 36.57 5.78 0.49
C LEU A 371 36.46 4.26 0.62
N ARG A 372 36.00 3.58 -0.45
CA ARG A 372 35.93 2.12 -0.48
C ARG A 372 37.31 1.48 -0.54
N GLN A 373 38.21 2.02 -1.37
CA GLN A 373 39.60 1.54 -1.45
C GLN A 373 40.32 1.72 -0.11
N GLU A 374 40.13 2.86 0.55
CA GLU A 374 40.69 3.12 1.88
C GLU A 374 40.12 2.14 2.92
N ALA A 375 38.80 1.92 2.93
CA ALA A 375 38.15 0.97 3.83
C ALA A 375 38.66 -0.46 3.62
N GLU A 376 38.86 -0.86 2.36
CA GLU A 376 39.40 -2.17 2.00
C GLU A 376 40.85 -2.32 2.48
N GLN A 377 41.70 -1.31 2.27
CA GLN A 377 43.08 -1.31 2.77
C GLN A 377 43.13 -1.41 4.30
N VAL A 378 42.29 -0.65 5.01
CA VAL A 378 42.19 -0.72 6.47
C VAL A 378 41.72 -2.10 6.93
N SER A 379 40.73 -2.68 6.26
CA SER A 379 40.25 -4.03 6.58
C SER A 379 41.35 -5.07 6.37
N ARG A 380 42.12 -4.98 5.28
CA ARG A 380 43.25 -5.87 4.97
C ARG A 380 44.38 -5.75 6.00
N ARG A 381 44.65 -4.53 6.48
CA ARG A 381 45.62 -4.28 7.57
C ARG A 381 45.14 -4.89 8.89
N LYS A 382 43.89 -4.65 9.29
CA LYS A 382 43.30 -5.23 10.51
C LYS A 382 43.27 -6.77 10.49
N LEU A 383 43.05 -7.36 9.32
CA LEU A 383 43.11 -8.82 9.14
C LEU A 383 44.52 -9.38 9.36
N ALA A 384 45.55 -8.63 8.93
CA ALA A 384 46.96 -9.01 9.17
C ALA A 384 47.34 -8.92 10.65
N ASP A 385 46.66 -8.07 11.43
CA ASP A 385 46.90 -7.86 12.86
C ASP A 385 46.04 -8.77 13.78
N ASN A 386 45.31 -9.77 13.25
CA ASN A 386 44.47 -10.72 14.01
C ASN A 386 43.46 -10.07 14.99
N LEU A 387 42.90 -8.90 14.66
CA LEU A 387 41.81 -8.29 15.43
C LEU A 387 40.46 -8.87 14.95
N GLU A 388 39.76 -9.60 15.82
CA GLU A 388 38.51 -10.35 15.53
C GLU A 388 37.28 -9.47 15.20
N ASP A 389 37.37 -8.15 15.24
CA ASP A 389 36.28 -7.23 14.93
C ASP A 389 36.13 -6.97 13.42
N VAL A 390 35.84 -8.03 12.65
CA VAL A 390 35.54 -7.96 11.20
C VAL A 390 34.03 -7.94 10.98
N GLN A 391 33.33 -6.95 11.54
CA GLN A 391 31.93 -6.72 11.21
C GLN A 391 31.69 -5.36 10.55
N LYS A 392 31.26 -5.46 9.28
CA LYS A 392 30.66 -4.44 8.38
C LYS A 392 31.60 -3.35 7.83
N SER A 393 32.48 -3.74 6.93
CA SER A 393 33.29 -2.87 6.05
C SER A 393 32.53 -2.34 4.82
N GLY A 394 31.22 -2.06 4.94
CA GLY A 394 30.37 -1.72 3.79
C GLY A 394 29.72 -0.35 3.85
N ASP A 395 29.57 0.24 5.05
CA ASP A 395 28.87 1.51 5.20
C ASP A 395 29.84 2.68 5.03
N VAL A 396 29.88 3.19 3.81
CA VAL A 396 30.67 4.37 3.45
C VAL A 396 29.77 5.59 3.57
N THR A 397 30.13 6.51 4.47
CA THR A 397 29.44 7.78 4.62
C THR A 397 30.31 8.91 4.10
N ILE A 398 29.68 9.88 3.43
CA ILE A 398 30.38 11.06 2.93
C ILE A 398 30.73 11.98 4.10
N SER A 399 32.00 12.35 4.19
CA SER A 399 32.52 13.25 5.23
C SER A 399 31.91 14.65 5.14
N ARG A 400 31.75 15.32 6.29
CA ARG A 400 31.25 16.70 6.33
C ARG A 400 32.12 17.66 5.52
N GLN A 401 33.44 17.47 5.55
CA GLN A 401 34.40 18.29 4.81
C GLN A 401 34.12 18.24 3.31
N PHE A 402 33.94 17.05 2.73
CA PHE A 402 33.64 16.90 1.30
C PHE A 402 32.31 17.58 0.90
N LYS A 403 31.28 17.48 1.75
CA LYS A 403 29.99 18.14 1.51
C LYS A 403 30.14 19.66 1.42
N GLU A 404 30.94 20.25 2.31
CA GLU A 404 31.11 21.70 2.39
C GLU A 404 32.11 22.25 1.35
N SER A 405 33.21 21.53 1.08
CA SER A 405 34.29 22.02 0.22
C SER A 405 34.10 21.71 -1.27
N VAL A 406 33.46 20.59 -1.61
CA VAL A 406 33.31 20.15 -3.00
C VAL A 406 31.86 20.31 -3.46
N ILE A 407 30.92 19.69 -2.76
CA ILE A 407 29.52 19.63 -3.22
C ILE A 407 28.84 20.99 -3.16
N ARG A 408 28.96 21.69 -2.02
CA ARG A 408 28.25 22.96 -1.82
C ARG A 408 28.63 24.01 -2.88
N PRO A 409 29.91 24.23 -3.24
CA PRO A 409 30.28 25.13 -4.34
C PRO A 409 29.68 24.74 -5.70
N ILE A 410 29.66 23.44 -6.03
CA ILE A 410 29.10 22.96 -7.31
C ILE A 410 27.59 23.24 -7.37
N LEU A 411 26.87 22.95 -6.29
CA LEU A 411 25.43 23.23 -6.21
C LEU A 411 25.14 24.74 -6.31
N LYS A 412 25.93 25.58 -5.63
CA LYS A 412 25.79 27.04 -5.70
C LYS A 412 26.00 27.55 -7.13
N ALA A 413 27.05 27.08 -7.81
CA ALA A 413 27.35 27.46 -9.18
C ALA A 413 26.23 27.03 -10.15
N HIS A 414 25.66 25.84 -9.92
CA HIS A 414 24.61 25.29 -10.77
C HIS A 414 23.27 26.03 -10.61
N PHE A 415 22.76 26.14 -9.38
CA PHE A 415 21.45 26.74 -9.12
C PHE A 415 21.48 28.29 -9.16
N ARG A 416 22.67 28.89 -9.07
CA ARG A 416 22.90 30.36 -9.10
C ARG A 416 22.10 31.15 -8.06
N ARG A 417 21.57 30.47 -7.05
CA ARG A 417 20.69 31.02 -6.00
C ARG A 417 21.02 30.33 -4.69
N ASP A 418 21.82 30.99 -3.87
CA ASP A 418 22.25 30.45 -2.58
C ASP A 418 21.08 30.23 -1.62
N GLU A 419 20.04 31.06 -1.73
CA GLU A 419 18.80 30.95 -0.94
C GLU A 419 18.13 29.59 -1.12
N PHE A 420 18.16 29.02 -2.33
CA PHE A 420 17.53 27.73 -2.63
C PHE A 420 18.12 26.59 -1.81
N LEU A 421 19.44 26.59 -1.62
CA LEU A 421 20.11 25.58 -0.81
C LEU A 421 19.82 25.75 0.69
N GLY A 422 19.50 26.97 1.14
CA GLY A 422 19.12 27.26 2.52
C GLY A 422 17.73 26.72 2.90
N ARG A 423 16.88 26.43 1.92
CA ARG A 423 15.49 25.98 2.13
C ARG A 423 15.33 24.47 2.02
N ILE A 424 16.39 23.75 1.69
CA ILE A 424 16.41 22.29 1.66
C ILE A 424 16.73 21.80 3.07
N ASN A 425 15.86 20.96 3.64
CA ASN A 425 16.09 20.42 4.99
C ASN A 425 17.27 19.44 5.02
N GLU A 426 17.34 18.53 4.04
CA GLU A 426 18.38 17.49 3.97
C GLU A 426 18.80 17.21 2.53
N ILE A 427 20.13 17.16 2.31
CA ILE A 427 20.72 16.70 1.06
C ILE A 427 21.11 15.23 1.22
N VAL A 428 20.54 14.37 0.38
CA VAL A 428 20.69 12.92 0.43
C VAL A 428 21.59 12.48 -0.71
N TYR A 429 22.66 11.76 -0.37
CA TYR A 429 23.68 11.34 -1.32
C TYR A 429 23.53 9.86 -1.67
N PHE A 430 23.50 9.57 -2.96
CA PHE A 430 23.46 8.22 -3.49
C PHE A 430 24.83 7.86 -4.06
N LEU A 431 25.37 6.75 -3.58
CA LEU A 431 26.72 6.30 -3.93
C LEU A 431 26.63 5.28 -5.06
N PRO A 432 27.66 5.16 -5.92
CA PRO A 432 27.77 4.06 -6.88
C PRO A 432 27.62 2.70 -6.19
N PHE A 433 27.06 1.69 -6.85
CA PHE A 433 26.92 0.37 -6.24
C PHE A 433 28.29 -0.29 -6.01
N CYS A 434 28.43 -1.04 -4.92
CA CYS A 434 29.59 -1.93 -4.70
C CYS A 434 29.37 -3.28 -5.37
N HIS A 435 30.43 -4.11 -5.45
CA HIS A 435 30.35 -5.41 -6.12
C HIS A 435 29.24 -6.31 -5.54
N SER A 436 29.13 -6.40 -4.21
CA SER A 436 28.08 -7.22 -3.57
C SER A 436 26.67 -6.69 -3.84
N GLU A 437 26.48 -5.36 -3.88
CA GLU A 437 25.21 -4.73 -4.27
C GLU A 437 24.88 -5.00 -5.75
N LEU A 438 25.88 -5.00 -6.64
CA LEU A 438 25.71 -5.34 -8.05
C LEU A 438 25.27 -6.79 -8.24
N LEU A 439 25.88 -7.74 -7.52
CA LEU A 439 25.46 -9.15 -7.56
C LEU A 439 24.01 -9.33 -7.11
N GLN A 440 23.61 -8.64 -6.05
CA GLN A 440 22.21 -8.64 -5.60
C GLN A 440 21.27 -8.06 -6.65
N LEU A 441 21.69 -6.98 -7.33
CA LEU A 441 20.92 -6.34 -8.39
C LEU A 441 20.74 -7.27 -9.60
N VAL A 442 21.83 -7.90 -10.07
CA VAL A 442 21.80 -8.88 -11.16
C VAL A 442 20.87 -10.05 -10.79
N SER A 443 21.02 -10.61 -9.58
CA SER A 443 20.19 -11.71 -9.10
C SER A 443 18.70 -11.34 -9.07
N LYS A 444 18.38 -10.11 -8.66
CA LYS A 444 17.00 -9.59 -8.67
C LYS A 444 16.44 -9.46 -10.09
N GLU A 445 17.23 -8.96 -11.04
CA GLU A 445 16.81 -8.86 -12.45
C GLU A 445 16.66 -10.24 -13.11
N LEU A 446 17.58 -11.17 -12.88
CA LEU A 446 17.45 -12.56 -13.34
C LEU A 446 16.20 -13.23 -12.75
N SER A 447 15.92 -13.03 -11.47
CA SER A 447 14.71 -13.53 -10.82
C SER A 447 13.42 -12.95 -11.41
N PHE A 448 13.44 -11.67 -11.81
CA PHE A 448 12.32 -11.04 -12.50
C PHE A 448 12.05 -11.71 -13.85
N TRP A 449 13.09 -11.93 -14.66
CA TRP A 449 12.97 -12.61 -15.95
C TRP A 449 12.63 -14.10 -15.79
N ALA A 450 13.16 -14.78 -14.78
CA ALA A 450 12.83 -16.16 -14.47
C ALA A 450 11.33 -16.36 -14.17
N LYS A 451 10.74 -15.46 -13.37
CA LYS A 451 9.28 -15.47 -13.12
C LYS A 451 8.49 -15.26 -14.41
N LYS A 452 8.92 -14.32 -15.26
CA LYS A 452 8.24 -14.02 -16.53
C LYS A 452 8.33 -15.17 -17.53
N ALA A 453 9.49 -15.82 -17.62
CA ALA A 453 9.70 -17.00 -18.46
C ALA A 453 8.82 -18.17 -18.01
N LYS A 454 8.76 -18.44 -16.69
CA LYS A 454 7.90 -19.47 -16.12
C LYS A 454 6.42 -19.22 -16.39
N GLN A 455 5.96 -17.98 -16.21
CA GLN A 455 4.55 -17.63 -16.41
C GLN A 455 4.09 -17.70 -17.87
N ARG A 456 4.96 -17.34 -18.82
CA ARG A 456 4.58 -17.24 -20.25
C ARG A 456 4.92 -18.48 -21.06
N HIS A 457 6.02 -19.15 -20.75
CA HIS A 457 6.59 -20.22 -21.57
C HIS A 457 6.81 -21.52 -20.79
N ASP A 458 6.47 -21.55 -19.49
CA ASP A 458 6.71 -22.69 -18.59
C ASP A 458 8.18 -23.14 -18.55
N ILE A 459 9.10 -22.19 -18.62
CA ILE A 459 10.55 -22.44 -18.56
C ILE A 459 11.07 -22.10 -17.17
N THR A 460 11.81 -23.02 -16.56
CA THR A 460 12.46 -22.80 -15.26
C THR A 460 13.92 -22.42 -15.47
N LEU A 461 14.28 -21.18 -15.15
CA LEU A 461 15.65 -20.66 -15.23
C LEU A 461 16.44 -20.94 -13.95
N GLN A 462 17.67 -21.42 -14.11
CA GLN A 462 18.70 -21.61 -13.08
C GLN A 462 20.01 -20.97 -13.55
N TRP A 463 20.87 -20.52 -12.65
CA TRP A 463 22.15 -19.91 -13.00
C TRP A 463 23.22 -20.18 -11.96
N ASP A 464 24.47 -20.25 -12.42
CA ASP A 464 25.63 -20.45 -11.57
C ASP A 464 26.17 -19.11 -11.02
N SER A 465 26.94 -19.16 -9.93
CA SER A 465 27.53 -17.96 -9.32
C SER A 465 28.37 -17.12 -10.29
N PRO A 466 29.23 -17.70 -11.17
CA PRO A 466 30.04 -16.91 -12.10
C PRO A 466 29.23 -16.09 -13.10
N VAL A 467 27.98 -16.48 -13.39
CA VAL A 467 27.07 -15.72 -14.26
C VAL A 467 26.75 -14.37 -13.63
N LEU A 468 26.63 -14.31 -12.30
CA LEU A 468 26.36 -13.06 -11.58
C LEU A 468 27.54 -12.10 -11.72
N ASP A 469 28.77 -12.59 -11.54
CA ASP A 469 29.99 -11.78 -11.68
C ASP A 469 30.18 -11.30 -13.13
N LEU A 470 29.92 -12.16 -14.11
CA LEU A 470 29.99 -11.82 -15.54
C LEU A 470 29.05 -10.66 -15.89
N LEU A 471 27.80 -10.75 -15.45
CA LEU A 471 26.78 -9.74 -15.73
C LEU A 471 27.03 -8.45 -14.93
N ALA A 472 27.57 -8.56 -13.70
CA ALA A 472 27.98 -7.41 -12.91
C ALA A 472 29.11 -6.61 -13.60
N GLY A 473 29.97 -7.27 -14.38
CA GLY A 473 30.99 -6.62 -15.21
C GLY A 473 30.46 -5.65 -16.27
N GLY A 474 29.17 -5.76 -16.64
CA GLY A 474 28.50 -4.80 -17.53
C GLY A 474 28.06 -3.49 -16.85
N TYR A 475 28.38 -3.30 -15.57
CA TYR A 475 28.00 -2.10 -14.83
C TYR A 475 28.69 -0.84 -15.37
N ASN A 476 27.89 0.19 -15.64
CA ASN A 476 28.38 1.52 -15.96
C ASN A 476 27.92 2.54 -14.90
N MET A 477 28.90 3.23 -14.31
CA MET A 477 28.69 4.17 -13.21
C MET A 477 27.81 5.37 -13.56
N HIS A 478 27.80 5.83 -14.82
CA HIS A 478 26.97 6.96 -15.24
C HIS A 478 25.49 6.57 -15.40
N TYR A 479 25.23 5.30 -15.78
CA TYR A 479 23.88 4.78 -16.02
C TYR A 479 23.31 3.98 -14.83
N GLY A 480 24.13 3.70 -13.82
CA GLY A 480 23.71 3.02 -12.59
C GLY A 480 23.09 1.65 -12.87
N ALA A 481 22.03 1.30 -12.12
CA ALA A 481 21.35 0.01 -12.26
C ALA A 481 20.71 -0.23 -13.64
N ARG A 482 20.52 0.82 -14.46
CA ARG A 482 19.99 0.66 -15.82
C ARG A 482 20.95 -0.10 -16.72
N SER A 483 22.26 0.07 -16.52
CA SER A 483 23.29 -0.69 -17.27
C SER A 483 23.14 -2.20 -17.07
N ILE A 484 22.95 -2.64 -15.82
CA ILE A 484 22.73 -4.05 -15.48
C ILE A 484 21.46 -4.61 -16.14
N LYS A 485 20.35 -3.84 -16.12
CA LYS A 485 19.12 -4.24 -16.80
C LYS A 485 19.36 -4.49 -18.28
N HIS A 486 20.01 -3.54 -18.95
CA HIS A 486 20.34 -3.67 -20.36
C HIS A 486 21.32 -4.83 -20.63
N GLU A 487 22.28 -5.09 -19.75
CA GLU A 487 23.23 -6.20 -19.91
C GLU A 487 22.55 -7.56 -19.79
N VAL A 488 21.66 -7.72 -18.80
CA VAL A 488 20.84 -8.93 -18.62
C VAL A 488 19.92 -9.13 -19.83
N GLU A 489 19.24 -8.07 -20.30
CA GLU A 489 18.40 -8.14 -21.50
C GLU A 489 19.23 -8.54 -22.73
N ARG A 490 20.38 -7.89 -22.92
CA ARG A 490 21.24 -8.09 -24.09
C ARG A 490 21.84 -9.48 -24.14
N ARG A 491 22.38 -10.00 -23.02
CA ARG A 491 23.10 -11.28 -23.00
C ARG A 491 22.20 -12.47 -22.71
N VAL A 492 21.21 -12.33 -21.83
CA VAL A 492 20.38 -13.46 -21.40
C VAL A 492 19.06 -13.48 -22.15
N VAL A 493 18.30 -12.38 -22.12
CA VAL A 493 16.94 -12.36 -22.69
C VAL A 493 16.97 -12.51 -24.21
N ASN A 494 17.90 -11.84 -24.90
CA ASN A 494 18.03 -11.98 -26.35
C ASN A 494 18.41 -13.41 -26.77
N GLN A 495 19.31 -14.06 -26.04
CA GLN A 495 19.68 -15.44 -26.34
C GLN A 495 18.51 -16.40 -26.04
N LEU A 496 17.78 -16.19 -24.94
CA LEU A 496 16.57 -16.95 -24.62
C LEU A 496 15.50 -16.78 -25.72
N ALA A 497 15.31 -15.55 -26.20
CA ALA A 497 14.37 -15.25 -27.27
C ALA A 497 14.77 -15.94 -28.59
N ALA A 498 16.05 -15.87 -28.97
CA ALA A 498 16.56 -16.55 -30.15
C ALA A 498 16.45 -18.08 -30.06
N ALA A 499 16.77 -18.66 -28.90
CA ALA A 499 16.62 -20.10 -28.67
C ALA A 499 15.16 -20.56 -28.72
N TYR A 500 14.24 -19.73 -28.24
CA TYR A 500 12.81 -20.00 -28.32
C TYR A 500 12.29 -19.94 -29.77
N GLU A 501 12.74 -18.95 -30.55
CA GLU A 501 12.38 -18.81 -31.97
C GLU A 501 12.90 -19.97 -32.83
N GLN A 502 14.08 -20.52 -32.49
CA GLN A 502 14.65 -21.70 -33.14
C GLN A 502 14.06 -23.03 -32.66
N GLU A 503 12.99 -22.99 -31.84
CA GLU A 503 12.33 -24.18 -31.26
C GLU A 503 13.27 -25.11 -30.47
N LEU A 504 14.39 -24.58 -29.96
CA LEU A 504 15.38 -25.34 -29.19
C LEU A 504 14.96 -25.59 -27.73
N LEU A 505 13.89 -24.94 -27.28
CA LEU A 505 13.41 -24.96 -25.90
C LEU A 505 12.08 -25.74 -25.79
N PRO A 506 12.12 -27.00 -25.30
CA PRO A 506 10.88 -27.74 -25.04
C PRO A 506 10.07 -27.12 -23.90
N LYS A 507 8.75 -27.30 -23.92
CA LYS A 507 7.86 -26.83 -22.85
C LYS A 507 8.18 -27.54 -21.54
N GLY A 508 8.20 -26.80 -20.42
CA GLY A 508 8.53 -27.35 -19.10
C GLY A 508 10.03 -27.51 -18.84
N CYS A 509 10.91 -27.05 -19.74
CA CYS A 509 12.35 -27.30 -19.61
C CYS A 509 13.00 -26.52 -18.45
N ILE A 510 14.04 -27.13 -17.88
CA ILE A 510 14.95 -26.45 -16.96
C ILE A 510 16.15 -25.96 -17.75
N LEU A 511 16.40 -24.67 -17.70
CA LEU A 511 17.47 -24.00 -18.45
C LEU A 511 18.49 -23.45 -17.45
N ARG A 512 19.73 -23.94 -17.53
CA ARG A 512 20.87 -23.50 -16.70
C ARG A 512 21.74 -22.51 -17.48
N LEU A 513 22.05 -21.38 -16.86
CA LEU A 513 23.01 -20.40 -17.34
C LEU A 513 24.38 -20.71 -16.72
N SER A 514 25.39 -20.93 -17.56
CA SER A 514 26.79 -21.17 -17.18
C SER A 514 27.72 -20.19 -17.90
N VAL A 515 28.92 -19.98 -17.36
CA VAL A 515 29.96 -19.14 -18.00
C VAL A 515 31.03 -20.04 -18.58
N GLN A 516 31.42 -19.78 -19.83
CA GLN A 516 32.56 -20.42 -20.46
C GLN A 516 33.73 -19.44 -20.50
N SER A 517 34.82 -19.80 -19.83
CA SER A 517 36.14 -19.22 -20.05
C SER A 517 36.82 -19.99 -21.19
N GLU A 518 37.13 -19.31 -22.28
CA GLU A 518 38.01 -19.88 -23.31
C GLU A 518 39.46 -19.69 -22.84
N ASP A 519 40.09 -20.77 -22.39
CA ASP A 519 41.42 -20.77 -21.76
C ASP A 519 42.60 -20.49 -22.72
N GLN A 520 42.39 -19.84 -23.88
CA GLN A 520 43.44 -19.70 -24.90
C GLN A 520 43.80 -18.28 -25.34
N ASP A 521 43.10 -17.24 -24.91
CA ASP A 521 43.53 -15.85 -25.14
C ASP A 521 43.19 -14.97 -23.93
N GLU A 522 44.18 -14.34 -23.31
CA GLU A 522 44.00 -13.36 -22.19
C GLU A 522 43.16 -12.12 -22.56
N ARG A 523 42.60 -12.06 -23.78
CA ARG A 523 41.76 -10.98 -24.32
C ARG A 523 40.34 -11.39 -24.71
N SER A 524 39.97 -12.68 -24.64
CA SER A 524 38.61 -13.11 -24.99
C SER A 524 37.62 -12.79 -23.86
N THR A 525 36.56 -12.04 -24.18
CA THR A 525 35.52 -11.72 -23.21
C THR A 525 34.74 -12.99 -22.84
N PRO A 526 34.59 -13.32 -21.55
CA PRO A 526 33.84 -14.51 -21.12
C PRO A 526 32.42 -14.52 -21.72
N SER A 527 32.04 -15.66 -22.30
CA SER A 527 30.77 -15.85 -23.00
C SER A 527 29.77 -16.59 -22.10
N LEU A 528 28.49 -16.25 -22.28
CA LEU A 528 27.39 -16.85 -21.56
C LEU A 528 26.85 -18.03 -22.36
N ARG A 529 26.72 -19.18 -21.70
CA ARG A 529 26.27 -20.45 -22.28
C ARG A 529 24.93 -20.85 -21.68
N LEU A 530 24.04 -21.36 -22.52
CA LEU A 530 22.72 -21.86 -22.15
C LEU A 530 22.70 -23.37 -22.27
N GLU A 531 22.33 -24.05 -21.20
CA GLU A 531 22.26 -25.51 -21.14
C GLU A 531 20.85 -25.96 -20.75
N VAL A 532 20.23 -26.82 -21.55
CA VAL A 532 18.97 -27.47 -21.18
C VAL A 532 19.29 -28.70 -20.36
N VAL A 533 18.75 -28.77 -19.15
CA VAL A 533 18.91 -29.91 -18.25
C VAL A 533 17.76 -30.90 -18.53
N GLY A 534 18.10 -32.08 -19.03
CA GLY A 534 17.14 -33.18 -19.22
C GLY A 534 16.77 -33.88 -17.91
N GLU A 535 15.71 -34.70 -17.93
CA GLU A 535 15.24 -35.47 -16.77
C GLU A 535 16.32 -36.42 -16.20
N ASP A 536 17.26 -36.86 -17.05
CA ASP A 536 18.37 -37.75 -16.69
C ASP A 536 19.62 -37.02 -16.16
N SER A 537 19.50 -35.74 -15.76
CA SER A 537 20.62 -34.87 -15.35
C SER A 537 21.67 -34.60 -16.44
N SER A 538 21.50 -35.10 -17.66
CA SER A 538 22.33 -34.76 -18.81
C SER A 538 22.03 -33.33 -19.27
N SER A 539 23.06 -32.47 -19.35
CA SER A 539 22.91 -31.12 -19.90
C SER A 539 23.25 -31.10 -21.39
N ARG A 540 22.38 -30.47 -22.19
CA ARG A 540 22.62 -30.22 -23.62
C ARG A 540 22.86 -28.73 -23.81
N THR A 541 24.05 -28.37 -24.26
CA THR A 541 24.38 -26.99 -24.64
C THR A 541 23.57 -26.56 -25.86
N LEU A 542 23.02 -25.35 -25.83
CA LEU A 542 22.28 -24.76 -26.93
C LEU A 542 23.24 -24.04 -27.88
N ASP A 543 23.38 -24.55 -29.09
CA ASP A 543 24.07 -23.86 -30.18
C ASP A 543 23.10 -22.90 -30.87
N ILE A 544 22.99 -21.68 -30.35
CA ILE A 544 22.14 -20.63 -30.92
C ILE A 544 22.83 -20.10 -32.18
N ARG A 545 22.27 -20.41 -33.34
CA ARG A 545 22.79 -19.87 -34.61
C ARG A 545 22.43 -18.39 -34.74
N PRO A 546 23.32 -17.54 -35.30
CA PRO A 546 22.93 -16.19 -35.67
C PRO A 546 21.77 -16.22 -36.67
N PRO A 547 20.90 -15.19 -36.70
CA PRO A 547 19.77 -15.14 -37.63
C PRO A 547 20.27 -15.31 -39.06
N LEU A 548 19.58 -16.15 -39.84
CA LEU A 548 19.90 -16.38 -41.24
C LEU A 548 19.80 -15.05 -42.00
N SER A 549 20.87 -14.65 -42.70
CA SER A 549 20.84 -13.52 -43.62
C SER A 549 19.79 -13.81 -44.70
N PRO A 550 19.00 -12.81 -45.16
CA PRO A 550 17.96 -13.01 -46.19
C PRO A 550 18.50 -13.40 -47.58
N GLU A 551 19.80 -13.66 -47.73
CA GLU A 551 20.45 -14.06 -48.98
C GLU A 551 20.63 -15.58 -49.13
N HIS A 552 20.05 -16.39 -48.25
CA HIS A 552 20.08 -17.86 -48.33
C HIS A 552 18.69 -18.50 -48.28
#